data_AF-A0A4S4GCW0-F1
#
_entry.id   AF-A0A4S4GCW0-F1
#
_cell.length_a   1.000
_cell.length_b   1.000
_cell.length_c   1.000
_cell.angle_alpha   90.00
_cell.angle_beta   90.00
_cell.angle_gamma   90.00
#
_symmetry.space_group_name_H-M   'P 1'
#
loop_
_entity.id
_entity.type
_entity.pdbx_description
1 polymer ?
#
loop_
_entity_poly.entity_id
_entity_poly.type
_entity_poly.pdbx_seq_one_letter_code
_entity_poly.pdbx_strand_id
1 'polypeptide(L)'
;MVYANDGYIMLLDALVFNNKKIGVISDDGIDWGGDSAEYIKLWGAQVRTAPVKKIKKKDGTNILKFTLIELLPQNCKDVMGGTVTGERWDAPADTVSLSGPLKIIAGTGQTIEIKNMTLDGLVRGKIGGDSALGIECELEMVKPADGGSPFAMYPTVPFITAVPTQLSFSKAGESKVVEIDASGPFTAGVLPAGFSMEIVNGRITVTASANTGAARNGSVEFTLASDPAKKVTVTLSQAGNA
;
A
#
# COMPACT_ATOMS: atom_id res chain seq x y z
N MET A 1 -4.42 12.08 -17.67
CA MET A 1 -3.55 13.27 -17.68
C MET A 1 -2.20 12.84 -17.13
N VAL A 2 -1.12 13.00 -17.88
CA VAL A 2 0.23 12.74 -17.34
C VAL A 2 0.70 14.06 -16.75
N TYR A 3 0.86 14.12 -15.43
CA TYR A 3 1.41 15.29 -14.78
C TYR A 3 2.89 15.42 -15.17
N ALA A 4 3.28 16.58 -15.68
CA ALA A 4 4.70 16.90 -15.82
C ALA A 4 5.29 16.96 -14.41
N ASN A 5 6.45 16.36 -14.18
CA ASN A 5 7.11 16.48 -12.89
C ASN A 5 7.67 17.90 -12.75
N ASP A 6 6.88 18.76 -12.12
CA ASP A 6 7.17 20.16 -11.82
C ASP A 6 7.72 20.35 -10.40
N GLY A 7 7.99 19.24 -9.69
CA GLY A 7 8.49 19.23 -8.33
C GLY A 7 7.42 19.29 -7.24
N TYR A 8 6.14 19.40 -7.59
CA TYR A 8 5.05 19.34 -6.62
C TYR A 8 4.61 17.88 -6.41
N ILE A 9 4.65 17.43 -5.15
CA ILE A 9 4.16 16.11 -4.72
C ILE A 9 2.85 16.33 -4.00
N MET A 10 1.75 15.89 -4.63
CA MET A 10 0.40 16.06 -4.11
C MET A 10 -0.44 14.85 -4.42
N LEU A 11 -1.51 14.68 -3.63
CA LEU A 11 -2.47 13.57 -3.71
C LEU A 11 -1.81 12.21 -3.42
N LEU A 12 -2.56 11.32 -2.78
CA LEU A 12 -2.12 9.95 -2.58
C LEU A 12 -2.79 9.05 -3.63
N ASP A 13 -2.00 8.23 -4.32
CA ASP A 13 -2.50 7.19 -5.22
C ASP A 13 -2.43 5.81 -4.56
N ALA A 14 -1.29 5.47 -3.99
CA ALA A 14 -1.12 4.22 -3.26
C ALA A 14 -0.10 4.31 -2.13
N LEU A 15 -0.37 3.59 -1.05
CA LEU A 15 0.58 3.29 0.00
C LEU A 15 0.91 1.80 -0.06
N VAL A 16 2.19 1.46 -0.09
CA VAL A 16 2.67 0.07 -0.19
C VAL A 16 3.64 -0.18 0.95
N PHE A 17 3.32 -1.11 1.84
CA PHE A 17 4.18 -1.51 2.95
C PHE A 17 4.55 -2.97 2.82
N ASN A 18 5.84 -3.28 2.95
CA ASN A 18 6.38 -4.64 2.80
C ASN A 18 5.86 -5.34 1.52
N ASN A 19 5.89 -4.60 0.40
CA ASN A 19 5.48 -5.04 -0.93
C ASN A 19 3.98 -5.36 -1.07
N LYS A 20 3.15 -4.89 -0.13
CA LYS A 20 1.69 -5.04 -0.17
C LYS A 20 1.04 -3.68 -0.23
N LYS A 21 0.12 -3.51 -1.18
CA LYS A 21 -0.70 -2.31 -1.25
C LYS A 21 -1.61 -2.26 -0.02
N ILE A 22 -1.47 -1.20 0.75
CA ILE A 22 -2.37 -0.88 1.86
C ILE A 22 -3.67 -0.36 1.24
N GLY A 23 -4.80 -0.74 1.85
CA GLY A 23 -6.13 -0.34 1.42
C GLY A 23 -6.39 1.16 1.51
N VAL A 24 -7.65 1.55 1.41
CA VAL A 24 -8.03 2.98 1.45
C VAL A 24 -7.76 3.58 2.83
N ILE A 25 -7.04 4.70 2.85
CA ILE A 25 -6.79 5.51 4.06
C ILE A 25 -7.73 6.71 4.11
N SER A 26 -7.85 7.37 5.28
CA SER A 26 -8.68 8.56 5.44
C SER A 26 -8.21 9.72 4.53
N ASP A 27 -9.13 10.65 4.27
CA ASP A 27 -8.90 11.85 3.46
C ASP A 27 -7.95 12.86 4.11
N ASP A 28 -7.67 12.72 5.41
CA ASP A 28 -6.57 13.41 6.10
C ASP A 28 -5.19 13.11 5.49
N GLY A 29 -5.06 11.98 4.76
CA GLY A 29 -3.85 11.59 4.06
C GLY A 29 -2.75 11.07 4.98
N ILE A 30 -1.50 11.45 4.68
CA ILE A 30 -0.31 11.03 5.43
C ILE A 30 0.32 12.28 6.05
N ASP A 31 0.34 12.33 7.37
CA ASP A 31 1.09 13.34 8.11
C ASP A 31 2.55 12.91 8.21
N TRP A 32 3.47 13.82 7.88
CA TRP A 32 4.91 13.58 7.94
C TRP A 32 5.53 14.53 8.97
N GLY A 33 5.88 13.97 10.12
CA GLY A 33 6.50 14.67 11.23
C GLY A 33 7.74 13.97 11.77
N GLY A 34 7.98 14.16 13.06
CA GLY A 34 9.12 13.59 13.78
C GLY A 34 9.72 14.57 14.78
N ASP A 35 10.67 14.08 15.56
CA ASP A 35 11.38 14.88 16.55
C ASP A 35 12.46 15.74 15.89
N SER A 36 12.65 16.94 16.43
CA SER A 36 13.82 17.76 16.11
C SER A 36 15.11 17.17 16.67
N ALA A 37 16.23 17.38 15.99
CA ALA A 37 17.54 16.96 16.50
C ALA A 37 17.89 17.64 17.84
N GLU A 38 18.40 16.86 18.79
CA GLU A 38 18.83 17.35 20.10
C GLU A 38 20.32 17.70 20.12
N TYR A 39 20.68 18.76 20.85
CA TYR A 39 22.07 19.22 20.96
C TYR A 39 22.45 19.52 22.41
N ILE A 40 23.66 19.12 22.80
CA ILE A 40 24.33 19.62 24.00
C ILE A 40 25.01 20.94 23.64
N LYS A 41 24.75 21.99 24.43
CA LYS A 41 25.32 23.33 24.25
C LYS A 41 26.14 23.71 25.48
N LEU A 42 27.42 23.99 25.29
CA LEU A 42 28.30 24.54 26.32
C LEU A 42 28.23 26.07 26.26
N TRP A 43 28.00 26.71 27.39
CA TRP A 43 27.98 28.17 27.52
C TRP A 43 29.18 28.64 28.31
N GLY A 44 29.81 29.73 27.86
CA GLY A 44 30.88 30.41 28.61
C GLY A 44 30.29 31.54 29.45
N ALA A 45 30.71 31.69 30.69
CA ALA A 45 30.21 32.78 31.56
C ALA A 45 30.50 34.18 30.98
N GLN A 46 31.61 34.30 30.25
CA GLN A 46 32.06 35.53 29.57
C GLN A 46 31.29 35.81 28.27
N VAL A 47 30.64 34.81 27.67
CA VAL A 47 29.95 34.94 26.37
C VAL A 47 28.49 34.56 26.54
N ARG A 48 27.63 35.56 26.73
CA ARG A 48 26.21 35.39 27.06
C ARG A 48 25.25 35.42 25.86
N THR A 49 25.75 35.67 24.66
CA THR A 49 24.93 35.84 23.45
C THR A 49 24.78 34.56 22.63
N ALA A 50 25.69 33.59 22.77
CA ALA A 50 25.66 32.31 22.05
C ALA A 50 26.48 31.23 22.78
N PRO A 51 26.17 29.93 22.56
CA PRO A 51 26.96 28.84 23.12
C PRO A 51 28.36 28.78 22.47
N VAL A 52 29.37 28.49 23.28
CA VAL A 52 30.78 28.37 22.82
C VAL A 52 31.08 27.01 22.18
N LYS A 53 30.26 25.98 22.45
CA LYS A 53 30.32 24.69 21.76
C LYS A 53 28.91 24.10 21.60
N LYS A 54 28.65 23.49 20.45
CA LYS A 54 27.43 22.74 20.15
C LYS A 54 27.82 21.35 19.65
N ILE A 55 27.27 20.31 20.27
CA ILE A 55 27.50 18.90 19.89
C ILE A 55 26.13 18.25 19.69
N LYS A 56 25.95 17.50 18.59
CA LYS A 56 24.71 16.77 18.35
C LYS A 56 24.62 15.57 19.30
N LYS A 57 23.50 15.45 20.00
CA LYS A 57 23.21 14.37 20.95
C LYS A 57 22.35 13.27 20.31
N LYS A 58 21.28 13.68 19.61
CA LYS A 58 20.34 12.79 18.93
C LYS A 58 20.00 13.41 17.56
N ASP A 59 19.92 12.58 16.53
CA ASP A 59 19.36 13.02 15.24
C ASP A 59 17.85 13.25 15.36
N GLY A 60 17.29 14.03 14.43
CA GLY A 60 15.84 14.11 14.28
C GLY A 60 15.27 12.82 13.72
N THR A 61 13.99 12.56 13.96
CA THR A 61 13.30 11.36 13.46
C THR A 61 12.38 11.72 12.28
N ASN A 62 11.96 10.70 11.53
CA ASN A 62 10.88 10.84 10.55
C ASN A 62 9.78 9.86 10.97
N ILE A 63 8.60 10.40 11.24
CA ILE A 63 7.41 9.65 11.64
C ILE A 63 6.29 9.99 10.67
N LEU A 64 5.71 8.96 10.06
CA LEU A 64 4.56 9.09 9.17
C LEU A 64 3.32 8.56 9.87
N LYS A 65 2.21 9.28 9.81
CA LYS A 65 0.94 8.87 10.41
C LYS A 65 -0.18 8.88 9.38
N PHE A 66 -1.02 7.86 9.41
CA PHE A 66 -2.22 7.77 8.57
C PHE A 66 -3.26 6.88 9.25
N THR A 67 -4.51 6.92 8.76
CA THR A 67 -5.58 6.07 9.27
C THR A 67 -6.11 5.17 8.17
N LEU A 68 -5.94 3.84 8.29
CA LEU A 68 -6.59 2.88 7.41
C LEU A 68 -8.09 2.81 7.73
N ILE A 69 -8.95 2.99 6.73
CA ILE A 69 -10.41 2.96 6.88
C ILE A 69 -11.08 1.80 6.11
N GLU A 70 -10.40 1.23 5.12
CA GLU A 70 -10.84 -0.01 4.47
C GLU A 70 -10.44 -1.23 5.32
N LEU A 71 -11.27 -1.54 6.33
CA LEU A 71 -11.04 -2.60 7.32
C LEU A 71 -11.36 -4.01 6.79
N LEU A 72 -10.87 -4.32 5.58
CA LEU A 72 -10.91 -5.68 5.03
C LEU A 72 -9.90 -6.57 5.79
N PRO A 73 -10.19 -7.86 6.01
CA PRO A 73 -9.38 -8.73 6.86
C PRO A 73 -7.87 -8.70 6.56
N GLN A 74 -7.53 -8.73 5.27
CA GLN A 74 -6.14 -8.72 4.82
C GLN A 74 -5.47 -7.37 5.08
N ASN A 75 -6.18 -6.26 4.85
CA ASN A 75 -5.65 -4.92 5.12
C ASN A 75 -5.37 -4.74 6.63
N CYS A 76 -6.29 -5.17 7.49
CA CYS A 76 -6.09 -5.15 8.94
C CYS A 76 -4.86 -5.97 9.36
N LYS A 77 -4.70 -7.17 8.78
CA LYS A 77 -3.51 -8.00 9.02
C LYS A 77 -2.22 -7.34 8.57
N ASP A 78 -2.25 -6.63 7.45
CA ASP A 78 -1.04 -6.03 6.89
C ASP A 78 -0.55 -4.80 7.67
N VAL A 79 -1.43 -4.15 8.44
CA VAL A 79 -1.06 -3.00 9.30
C VAL A 79 -0.97 -3.31 10.79
N MET A 80 -1.64 -4.36 11.28
CA MET A 80 -1.69 -4.71 12.71
C MET A 80 -1.28 -6.16 13.02
N GLY A 81 -0.98 -7.00 12.03
CA GLY A 81 -0.68 -8.42 12.25
C GLY A 81 -1.92 -9.26 12.57
N GLY A 82 -1.75 -10.37 13.28
CA GLY A 82 -2.85 -11.31 13.54
C GLY A 82 -3.10 -12.31 12.41
N THR A 83 -4.30 -12.90 12.38
CA THR A 83 -4.64 -14.01 11.49
C THR A 83 -5.91 -13.75 10.69
N VAL A 84 -5.96 -14.25 9.45
CA VAL A 84 -7.14 -14.13 8.57
C VAL A 84 -7.64 -15.53 8.23
N THR A 85 -8.95 -15.74 8.41
CA THR A 85 -9.67 -16.96 8.03
C THR A 85 -10.88 -16.58 7.19
N GLY A 86 -10.79 -16.74 5.87
CA GLY A 86 -11.83 -16.27 4.95
C GLY A 86 -12.05 -14.76 5.08
N GLU A 87 -13.29 -14.34 5.37
CA GLU A 87 -13.69 -12.94 5.55
C GLU A 87 -13.52 -12.43 6.99
N ARG A 88 -12.88 -13.21 7.87
CA ARG A 88 -12.65 -12.85 9.26
C ARG A 88 -11.18 -12.53 9.51
N TRP A 89 -10.92 -11.44 10.21
CA TRP A 89 -9.61 -11.15 10.82
C TRP A 89 -9.72 -11.24 12.34
N ASP A 90 -8.76 -11.91 12.95
CA ASP A 90 -8.57 -11.97 14.40
C ASP A 90 -7.28 -11.19 14.72
N ALA A 91 -7.43 -10.12 15.50
CA ALA A 91 -6.33 -9.28 15.96
C ALA A 91 -5.30 -10.10 16.76
N PRO A 92 -4.01 -9.71 16.73
CA PRO A 92 -2.99 -10.42 17.51
C PRO A 92 -3.28 -10.33 19.02
N ALA A 93 -2.86 -11.35 19.77
CA ALA A 93 -3.02 -11.39 21.22
C ALA A 93 -2.18 -10.33 21.95
N ASP A 94 -1.03 -9.98 21.37
CA ASP A 94 -0.11 -8.96 21.84
C ASP A 94 0.02 -7.83 20.81
N THR A 95 0.48 -6.66 21.24
CA THR A 95 0.83 -5.58 20.30
C THR A 95 1.98 -6.04 19.40
N VAL A 96 1.82 -5.83 18.09
CA VAL A 96 2.81 -6.19 17.08
C VAL A 96 3.32 -4.93 16.42
N SER A 97 4.64 -4.75 16.43
CA SER A 97 5.33 -3.76 15.59
C SER A 97 5.88 -4.49 14.36
N LEU A 98 5.39 -4.13 13.18
CA LEU A 98 5.83 -4.72 11.91
C LEU A 98 7.03 -3.93 11.39
N SER A 99 7.92 -4.56 10.62
CA SER A 99 9.04 -3.85 9.99
C SER A 99 9.13 -4.18 8.51
N GLY A 100 9.46 -3.18 7.70
CA GLY A 100 9.64 -3.36 6.28
C GLY A 100 9.79 -2.05 5.50
N PRO A 101 10.03 -2.15 4.19
CA PRO A 101 10.10 -0.99 3.31
C PRO A 101 8.71 -0.36 3.13
N LEU A 102 8.70 0.95 2.87
CA LEU A 102 7.52 1.72 2.52
C LEU A 102 7.70 2.35 1.14
N LYS A 103 6.65 2.33 0.33
CA LYS A 103 6.57 3.09 -0.91
C LYS A 103 5.26 3.88 -0.94
N ILE A 104 5.37 5.17 -1.21
CA ILE A 104 4.25 6.09 -1.40
C ILE A 104 4.24 6.49 -2.87
N ILE A 105 3.12 6.28 -3.54
CA ILE A 105 2.89 6.72 -4.91
C ILE A 105 1.95 7.91 -4.84
N ALA A 106 2.44 9.07 -5.31
CA ALA A 106 1.66 10.30 -5.33
C ALA A 106 0.85 10.41 -6.63
N GLY A 107 -0.34 11.01 -6.54
CA GLY A 107 -1.21 11.22 -7.71
C GLY A 107 -0.62 12.16 -8.77
N THR A 108 0.39 12.95 -8.38
CA THR A 108 1.17 13.82 -9.27
C THR A 108 2.34 13.10 -9.97
N GLY A 109 2.50 11.78 -9.81
CA GLY A 109 3.45 10.97 -10.57
C GLY A 109 4.86 10.85 -9.96
N GLN A 110 4.99 11.06 -8.66
CA GLN A 110 6.23 10.83 -7.91
C GLN A 110 6.09 9.64 -6.97
N THR A 111 7.21 8.95 -6.78
CA THR A 111 7.35 7.88 -5.80
C THR A 111 8.26 8.36 -4.68
N ILE A 112 7.85 8.11 -3.44
CA ILE A 112 8.70 8.20 -2.26
C ILE A 112 8.95 6.77 -1.79
N GLU A 113 10.21 6.37 -1.71
CA GLU A 113 10.62 5.05 -1.25
C GLU A 113 11.45 5.17 0.00
N ILE A 114 11.06 4.46 1.06
CA ILE A 114 11.75 4.41 2.35
C ILE A 114 12.16 2.97 2.60
N LYS A 115 13.45 2.77 2.87
CA LYS A 115 14.02 1.41 2.93
C LYS A 115 13.55 0.60 4.12
N ASN A 116 13.30 1.25 5.25
CA ASN A 116 12.92 0.57 6.47
C ASN A 116 12.12 1.47 7.41
N MET A 117 10.94 0.99 7.80
CA MET A 117 10.08 1.59 8.81
C MET A 117 9.69 0.51 9.84
N THR A 118 9.36 0.94 11.05
CA THR A 118 8.52 0.17 11.99
C THR A 118 7.10 0.70 11.92
N LEU A 119 6.12 -0.19 11.87
CA LEU A 119 4.70 0.10 11.76
C LEU A 119 3.98 -0.43 13.00
N ASP A 120 3.35 0.49 13.72
CA ASP A 120 2.47 0.21 14.85
C ASP A 120 1.05 0.67 14.52
N GLY A 121 0.06 -0.17 14.86
CA GLY A 121 -1.34 0.09 14.53
C GLY A 121 -2.24 -0.04 15.74
N LEU A 122 -3.23 0.86 15.84
CA LEU A 122 -4.24 0.86 16.90
C LEU A 122 -5.63 1.14 16.33
N VAL A 123 -6.60 0.29 16.67
CA VAL A 123 -8.00 0.54 16.32
C VAL A 123 -8.53 1.72 17.13
N ARG A 124 -9.04 2.74 16.42
CA ARG A 124 -9.51 4.02 16.95
C ARG A 124 -10.69 4.54 16.12
N GLY A 125 -11.31 5.62 16.59
CA GLY A 125 -12.46 6.23 15.92
C GLY A 125 -13.80 5.81 16.49
N LYS A 126 -14.87 6.08 15.74
CA LYS A 126 -16.27 5.92 16.16
C LYS A 126 -17.08 5.19 15.09
N ILE A 127 -18.10 4.46 15.54
CA ILE A 127 -19.14 3.93 14.65
C ILE A 127 -20.22 5.02 14.53
N GLY A 128 -20.13 5.82 13.45
CA GLY A 128 -20.98 6.99 13.19
C GLY A 128 -20.30 8.34 13.47
N GLY A 129 -20.65 9.37 12.70
CA GLY A 129 -20.05 10.71 12.75
C GLY A 129 -18.79 10.85 11.87
N ASP A 130 -18.12 12.00 11.96
CA ASP A 130 -17.04 12.40 11.03
C ASP A 130 -15.69 11.72 11.33
N SER A 131 -15.57 10.96 12.41
CA SER A 131 -14.34 10.23 12.79
C SER A 131 -14.59 8.73 12.74
N ALA A 132 -14.72 8.19 11.52
CA ALA A 132 -15.04 6.78 11.31
C ALA A 132 -14.03 5.84 11.99
N LEU A 133 -14.51 4.65 12.37
CA LEU A 133 -13.67 3.59 12.89
C LEU A 133 -12.57 3.25 11.87
N GLY A 134 -11.34 3.19 12.32
CA GLY A 134 -10.17 2.88 11.50
C GLY A 134 -9.01 2.35 12.34
N ILE A 135 -7.90 2.07 11.66
CA ILE A 135 -6.63 1.73 12.31
C ILE A 135 -5.69 2.93 12.13
N GLU A 136 -5.43 3.64 13.22
CA GLU A 136 -4.39 4.65 13.29
C GLU A 136 -3.03 3.94 13.20
N CYS A 137 -2.27 4.28 12.17
CA CYS A 137 -0.97 3.71 11.86
C CYS A 137 0.11 4.75 12.10
N GLU A 138 1.15 4.37 12.85
CA GLU A 138 2.35 5.16 13.05
C GLU A 138 3.55 4.41 12.47
N LEU A 139 4.25 5.06 11.53
CA LEU A 139 5.42 4.55 10.87
C LEU A 139 6.65 5.34 11.32
N GLU A 140 7.57 4.72 12.05
CA GLU A 140 8.85 5.36 12.42
C GLU A 140 9.99 4.86 11.52
N MET A 141 10.74 5.79 10.93
CA MET A 141 11.86 5.44 10.05
C MET A 141 13.04 4.90 10.84
N VAL A 142 13.48 3.70 10.46
CA VAL A 142 14.63 3.04 11.06
C VAL A 142 15.81 3.10 10.10
N LYS A 143 17.02 3.28 10.66
CA LYS A 143 18.24 3.29 9.86
C LYS A 143 18.34 2.00 9.02
N PRO A 144 18.62 2.10 7.71
CA PRO A 144 18.84 0.92 6.87
C PRO A 144 20.00 0.07 7.40
N ALA A 145 19.82 -1.25 7.39
CA ALA A 145 20.86 -2.19 7.80
C ALA A 145 22.12 -2.11 6.90
N ASP A 146 21.94 -1.75 5.63
CA ASP A 146 23.02 -1.58 4.65
C ASP A 146 23.81 -0.27 4.81
N GLY A 147 23.40 0.62 5.73
CA GLY A 147 24.02 1.93 5.95
C GLY A 147 23.82 2.91 4.79
N GLY A 148 23.02 2.58 3.77
CA GLY A 148 22.76 3.45 2.62
C GLY A 148 21.74 4.56 2.92
N SER A 149 21.36 5.30 1.87
CA SER A 149 20.34 6.35 1.99
C SER A 149 19.02 5.77 2.53
N PRO A 150 18.39 6.40 3.54
CA PRO A 150 17.18 5.88 4.17
C PRO A 150 15.93 6.01 3.29
N PHE A 151 15.85 7.05 2.46
CA PHE A 151 14.76 7.24 1.53
C PHE A 151 15.22 7.90 0.22
N ALA A 152 14.35 7.84 -0.79
CA ALA A 152 14.52 8.49 -2.09
C ALA A 152 13.17 9.01 -2.60
N MET A 153 13.20 10.08 -3.38
CA MET A 153 12.03 10.62 -4.10
C MET A 153 12.38 10.74 -5.57
N TYR A 154 11.54 10.21 -6.45
CA TYR A 154 11.84 10.13 -7.89
C TYR A 154 10.56 10.03 -8.73
N PRO A 155 10.60 10.33 -10.04
CA PRO A 155 9.45 10.13 -10.92
C PRO A 155 8.99 8.67 -10.89
N THR A 156 7.69 8.42 -10.79
CA THR A 156 7.14 7.07 -10.83
C THR A 156 7.39 6.45 -12.21
N VAL A 157 8.11 5.33 -12.23
CA VAL A 157 8.29 4.53 -13.46
C VAL A 157 6.98 3.78 -13.75
N PRO A 158 6.41 3.86 -14.97
CA PRO A 158 5.19 3.16 -15.32
C PRO A 158 5.27 1.64 -15.10
N PHE A 159 4.33 1.10 -14.32
CA PHE A 159 4.23 -0.34 -14.07
C PHE A 159 2.76 -0.76 -13.92
N ILE A 160 2.52 -2.04 -14.22
CA ILE A 160 1.28 -2.75 -13.90
C ILE A 160 1.63 -4.22 -13.65
N THR A 161 1.15 -4.78 -12.55
CA THR A 161 1.38 -6.17 -12.14
C THR A 161 0.09 -6.79 -11.62
N ALA A 162 0.04 -8.11 -11.57
CA ALA A 162 -1.12 -8.87 -11.12
C ALA A 162 -0.67 -10.01 -10.20
N VAL A 163 -1.39 -10.19 -9.09
CA VAL A 163 -1.17 -11.31 -8.17
C VAL A 163 -2.54 -11.91 -7.79
N PRO A 164 -2.79 -13.21 -8.08
CA PRO A 164 -1.97 -14.10 -8.92
C PRO A 164 -2.11 -13.78 -10.42
N THR A 165 -1.16 -14.25 -11.24
CA THR A 165 -1.23 -14.18 -12.72
C THR A 165 -2.01 -15.36 -13.35
N GLN A 166 -2.49 -16.28 -12.53
CA GLN A 166 -3.30 -17.41 -12.94
C GLN A 166 -4.42 -17.67 -11.93
N LEU A 167 -5.63 -17.88 -12.45
CA LEU A 167 -6.78 -18.30 -11.68
C LEU A 167 -7.34 -19.60 -12.26
N SER A 168 -7.50 -20.59 -11.39
CA SER A 168 -8.06 -21.90 -11.73
C SER A 168 -9.36 -22.11 -10.97
N PHE A 169 -10.46 -22.28 -11.68
CA PHE A 169 -11.82 -22.32 -11.14
C PHE A 169 -12.38 -23.75 -11.13
N SER A 170 -13.16 -24.06 -10.10
CA SER A 170 -13.93 -25.29 -10.00
C SER A 170 -15.07 -25.33 -11.04
N LYS A 171 -15.51 -26.54 -11.39
CA LYS A 171 -16.67 -26.72 -12.28
C LYS A 171 -17.98 -26.22 -11.67
N ALA A 172 -18.08 -26.16 -10.34
CA ALA A 172 -19.29 -25.68 -9.65
C ALA A 172 -19.45 -24.15 -9.76
N GLY A 173 -18.40 -23.45 -10.19
CA GLY A 173 -18.31 -22.00 -10.14
C GLY A 173 -17.75 -21.52 -8.80
N GLU A 174 -16.98 -20.44 -8.86
CA GLU A 174 -16.41 -19.78 -7.68
C GLU A 174 -15.96 -18.36 -8.06
N SER A 175 -15.70 -17.53 -7.04
CA SER A 175 -15.10 -16.21 -7.18
C SER A 175 -13.68 -16.21 -6.63
N LYS A 176 -12.76 -15.57 -7.34
CA LYS A 176 -11.37 -15.40 -6.90
C LYS A 176 -10.95 -13.95 -7.07
N VAL A 177 -10.10 -13.50 -6.16
CA VAL A 177 -9.55 -12.15 -6.19
C VAL A 177 -8.24 -12.14 -6.97
N VAL A 178 -8.06 -11.09 -7.76
CA VAL A 178 -6.78 -10.67 -8.33
C VAL A 178 -6.48 -9.28 -7.79
N GLU A 179 -5.28 -9.11 -7.27
CA GLU A 179 -4.75 -7.80 -6.91
C GLU A 179 -3.98 -7.24 -8.10
N ILE A 180 -4.38 -6.06 -8.57
CA ILE A 180 -3.65 -5.30 -9.58
C ILE A 180 -2.94 -4.16 -8.86
N ASP A 181 -1.62 -4.15 -8.96
CA ASP A 181 -0.79 -3.02 -8.54
C ASP A 181 -0.32 -2.27 -9.78
N ALA A 182 -0.56 -0.97 -9.81
CA ALA A 182 -0.33 -0.14 -10.97
C ALA A 182 0.13 1.25 -10.54
N SER A 183 0.98 1.88 -11.36
CA SER A 183 1.42 3.27 -11.16
C SER A 183 0.35 4.31 -11.51
N GLY A 184 -0.92 3.95 -11.51
CA GLY A 184 -2.04 4.80 -11.88
C GLY A 184 -3.21 4.05 -12.52
N PRO A 185 -4.18 4.77 -13.09
CA PRO A 185 -5.39 4.18 -13.66
C PRO A 185 -5.09 3.16 -14.77
N PHE A 186 -5.89 2.10 -14.83
CA PHE A 186 -5.78 1.04 -15.85
C PHE A 186 -7.17 0.63 -16.35
N THR A 187 -7.20 -0.06 -17.49
CA THR A 187 -8.40 -0.65 -18.08
C THR A 187 -8.31 -2.16 -18.10
N ALA A 188 -9.43 -2.85 -17.89
CA ALA A 188 -9.55 -4.29 -18.07
C ALA A 188 -10.06 -4.63 -19.48
N GLY A 189 -9.47 -5.64 -20.11
CA GLY A 189 -9.93 -6.19 -21.39
C GLY A 189 -11.20 -7.01 -21.25
N VAL A 190 -11.71 -7.46 -22.39
CA VAL A 190 -12.92 -8.31 -22.44
C VAL A 190 -12.61 -9.68 -21.86
N LEU A 191 -13.48 -10.15 -20.96
CA LEU A 191 -13.39 -11.50 -20.40
C LEU A 191 -13.90 -12.57 -21.38
N PRO A 192 -13.33 -13.79 -21.36
CA PRO A 192 -13.87 -14.92 -22.09
C PRO A 192 -15.28 -15.28 -21.61
N ALA A 193 -16.07 -15.91 -22.48
CA ALA A 193 -17.43 -16.35 -22.13
C ALA A 193 -17.42 -17.29 -20.90
N GLY A 194 -18.34 -17.07 -19.97
CA GLY A 194 -18.45 -17.83 -18.72
C GLY A 194 -17.68 -17.25 -17.53
N PHE A 195 -16.94 -16.16 -17.74
CA PHE A 195 -16.29 -15.38 -16.69
C PHE A 195 -16.88 -13.97 -16.62
N SER A 196 -16.99 -13.43 -15.40
CA SER A 196 -17.36 -12.04 -15.12
C SER A 196 -16.37 -11.41 -14.14
N MET A 197 -16.34 -10.08 -14.09
CA MET A 197 -15.46 -9.33 -13.19
C MET A 197 -16.23 -8.21 -12.51
N GLU A 198 -15.91 -8.00 -11.24
CA GLU A 198 -16.32 -6.86 -10.44
C GLU A 198 -15.06 -6.15 -9.91
N ILE A 199 -15.08 -4.82 -9.93
CA ILE A 199 -13.98 -3.99 -9.40
C ILE A 199 -14.56 -3.12 -8.28
N VAL A 200 -14.11 -3.35 -7.05
CA VAL A 200 -14.52 -2.58 -5.87
C VAL A 200 -13.26 -2.04 -5.21
N ASN A 201 -13.14 -0.71 -5.11
CA ASN A 201 -11.97 -0.02 -4.53
C ASN A 201 -10.61 -0.48 -5.12
N GLY A 202 -10.59 -0.84 -6.40
CA GLY A 202 -9.40 -1.36 -7.08
C GLY A 202 -9.08 -2.84 -6.82
N ARG A 203 -9.83 -3.53 -5.95
CA ARG A 203 -9.79 -4.99 -5.82
C ARG A 203 -10.65 -5.63 -6.90
N ILE A 204 -10.08 -6.59 -7.61
CA ILE A 204 -10.73 -7.24 -8.74
C ILE A 204 -11.19 -8.64 -8.34
N THR A 205 -12.49 -8.87 -8.39
CA THR A 205 -13.07 -10.20 -8.18
C THR A 205 -13.49 -10.77 -9.54
N VAL A 206 -12.89 -11.90 -9.91
CA VAL A 206 -13.27 -12.66 -11.10
C VAL A 206 -14.15 -13.83 -10.67
N THR A 207 -15.30 -13.96 -11.30
CA THR A 207 -16.26 -15.04 -11.04
C THR A 207 -16.38 -15.92 -12.27
N ALA A 208 -16.28 -17.23 -12.08
CA ALA A 208 -16.64 -18.22 -13.09
C ALA A 208 -18.00 -18.81 -12.73
N SER A 209 -18.97 -18.78 -13.65
CA SER A 209 -20.26 -19.46 -13.46
C SER A 209 -20.05 -20.98 -13.46
N ALA A 210 -20.99 -21.76 -12.92
CA ALA A 210 -20.96 -23.21 -13.05
C ALA A 210 -20.75 -23.65 -14.52
N ASN A 211 -19.90 -24.67 -14.73
CA ASN A 211 -19.56 -25.21 -16.04
C ASN A 211 -20.00 -26.67 -16.15
N THR A 212 -21.00 -26.90 -17.01
CA THR A 212 -21.52 -28.24 -17.31
C THR A 212 -20.94 -28.83 -18.60
N GLY A 213 -20.18 -28.06 -19.37
CA GLY A 213 -19.58 -28.47 -20.64
C GLY A 213 -18.09 -28.79 -20.53
N ALA A 214 -17.39 -28.69 -21.66
CA ALA A 214 -15.94 -28.84 -21.74
C ALA A 214 -15.20 -27.77 -20.90
N ALA A 215 -13.93 -28.03 -20.59
CA ALA A 215 -13.09 -27.08 -19.87
C ALA A 215 -13.01 -25.74 -20.62
N ARG A 216 -13.10 -24.62 -19.88
CA ARG A 216 -13.01 -23.26 -20.41
C ARG A 216 -11.66 -22.68 -20.07
N ASN A 217 -11.02 -22.02 -21.04
CA ASN A 217 -9.74 -21.35 -20.85
C ASN A 217 -9.79 -19.97 -21.52
N GLY A 218 -9.01 -19.05 -21.00
CA GLY A 218 -8.79 -17.77 -21.64
C GLY A 218 -7.93 -16.85 -20.77
N SER A 219 -8.03 -15.56 -21.02
CA SER A 219 -7.28 -14.57 -20.25
C SER A 219 -8.02 -13.24 -20.22
N VAL A 220 -7.63 -12.40 -19.27
CA VAL A 220 -7.95 -10.98 -19.27
C VAL A 220 -6.64 -10.19 -19.21
N GLU A 221 -6.54 -9.17 -20.06
CA GLU A 221 -5.40 -8.27 -20.09
C GLU A 221 -5.79 -6.96 -19.38
N PHE A 222 -4.92 -6.47 -18.51
CA PHE A 222 -5.02 -5.14 -17.91
C PHE A 222 -3.97 -4.24 -18.54
N THR A 223 -4.38 -3.04 -18.94
CA THR A 223 -3.53 -2.07 -19.64
C THR A 223 -3.47 -0.77 -18.85
N LEU A 224 -2.25 -0.29 -18.59
CA LEU A 224 -2.04 0.98 -17.90
C LEU A 224 -2.44 2.16 -18.80
N ALA A 225 -3.21 3.11 -18.28
CA ALA A 225 -3.73 4.23 -19.06
C ALA A 225 -2.65 5.25 -19.46
N SER A 226 -1.63 5.44 -18.60
CA SER A 226 -0.53 6.38 -18.86
C SER A 226 0.51 5.84 -19.83
N ASP A 227 0.62 4.52 -19.97
CA ASP A 227 1.52 3.84 -20.91
C ASP A 227 0.88 2.53 -21.39
N PRO A 228 0.15 2.56 -22.53
CA PRO A 228 -0.54 1.37 -23.06
C PRO A 228 0.38 0.21 -23.48
N ALA A 229 1.70 0.41 -23.54
CA ALA A 229 2.65 -0.68 -23.73
C ALA A 229 2.83 -1.51 -22.45
N LYS A 230 2.49 -0.96 -21.27
CA LYS A 230 2.53 -1.65 -19.99
C LYS A 230 1.23 -2.42 -19.77
N LYS A 231 1.37 -3.74 -19.77
CA LYS A 231 0.25 -4.67 -19.70
C LYS A 231 0.57 -5.82 -18.78
N VAL A 232 -0.45 -6.36 -18.13
CA VAL A 232 -0.36 -7.61 -17.40
C VAL A 232 -1.54 -8.51 -17.76
N THR A 233 -1.25 -9.79 -17.97
CA THR A 233 -2.25 -10.78 -18.38
C THR A 233 -2.48 -11.76 -17.25
N VAL A 234 -3.76 -11.97 -16.90
CA VAL A 234 -4.17 -13.02 -15.97
C VAL A 234 -4.79 -14.15 -16.78
N THR A 235 -4.24 -15.34 -16.62
CA THR A 235 -4.75 -16.56 -17.25
C THR A 235 -5.89 -17.15 -16.43
N LEU A 236 -6.95 -17.57 -17.11
CA LEU A 236 -8.16 -18.13 -16.52
C LEU A 236 -8.36 -19.55 -17.03
N SER A 237 -8.55 -20.49 -16.11
CA SER A 237 -8.92 -21.86 -16.44
C SER A 237 -10.08 -22.32 -15.58
N GLN A 238 -11.01 -23.09 -16.14
CA GLN A 238 -12.11 -23.67 -15.41
C GLN A 238 -12.30 -25.13 -15.82
N ALA A 239 -12.38 -26.02 -14.83
CA ALA A 239 -12.66 -27.43 -15.08
C ALA A 239 -14.04 -27.61 -15.76
N GLY A 240 -14.11 -28.55 -16.70
CA GLY A 240 -15.35 -29.04 -17.29
C GLY A 240 -15.82 -30.34 -16.65
N ASN A 241 -16.97 -30.85 -17.10
CA ASN A 241 -17.26 -32.28 -16.94
C ASN A 241 -16.54 -33.02 -18.08
N ALA A 242 -15.70 -33.99 -17.72
CA ALA A 242 -15.12 -34.94 -18.67
C ALA A 242 -16.21 -35.79 -19.31
#